data_AF-A0A147IAB3-F1
#
_entry.id   AF-A0A147IAB3-F1
#
_cell.length_a   1.000
_cell.length_b   1.000
_cell.length_c   1.000
_cell.angle_alpha   90.00
_cell.angle_beta   90.00
_cell.angle_gamma   90.00
#
_symmetry.space_group_name_H-M   'P 1'
#
loop_
_entity.id
_entity.type
_entity.pdbx_description
1 polymer ?
#
loop_
_entity_poly.entity_id
_entity_poly.type
_entity_poly.pdbx_seq_one_letter_code
_entity_poly.pdbx_strand_id
1 'polypeptide(L)' 'MMTMMAILVFGGAMLAVGYALVATIMPQADRIVAVLRGQAAGPRFEPLSTLVRAERRIAVRRWAAGATMAPSYRLREAA' A
#
# COMPACT_ATOMS: atom_id res chain seq x y z
N MET A 1 -17.38 -19.28 40.96
CA MET A 1 -18.00 -18.42 39.92
C MET A 1 -17.07 -17.26 39.55
N MET A 2 -16.72 -16.36 40.49
CA MET A 2 -15.81 -15.23 40.23
C MET A 2 -14.45 -15.61 39.64
N THR A 3 -13.82 -16.67 40.15
CA THR A 3 -12.52 -17.16 39.66
C THR A 3 -12.58 -17.66 38.22
N MET A 4 -13.63 -18.42 37.88
CA MET A 4 -13.90 -18.89 36.51
C MET A 4 -14.06 -17.72 35.55
N MET A 5 -14.84 -16.70 35.94
CA MET A 5 -15.04 -15.50 35.13
C MET A 5 -13.73 -14.72 34.95
N ALA A 6 -12.93 -14.57 36.00
CA ALA A 6 -11.64 -13.91 35.89
C ALA A 6 -10.71 -14.65 34.90
N ILE A 7 -10.63 -15.97 34.99
CA ILE A 7 -9.80 -16.77 34.06
C ILE A 7 -10.28 -16.60 32.61
N LEU A 8 -11.59 -16.63 32.36
CA LEU A 8 -12.13 -16.45 31.01
C LEU A 8 -11.87 -15.05 30.46
N VAL A 9 -12.09 -14.01 31.28
CA VAL A 9 -11.90 -12.61 30.84
C VAL A 9 -10.43 -12.31 30.61
N PHE A 10 -9.56 -12.60 31.59
CA PHE A 10 -8.14 -12.31 31.46
C PHE A 10 -7.46 -13.22 30.43
N GLY A 11 -7.81 -14.51 30.40
CA GLY A 11 -7.31 -15.44 29.40
C GLY A 11 -7.74 -15.06 27.99
N GLY A 12 -9.02 -14.71 27.79
CA GLY A 12 -9.54 -14.25 26.51
C GLY A 12 -8.89 -12.94 26.06
N ALA A 13 -8.73 -11.97 26.96
CA ALA A 13 -8.05 -10.72 26.67
C ALA A 13 -6.58 -10.94 26.26
N MET A 14 -5.87 -11.83 26.97
CA MET A 14 -4.48 -12.16 26.67
C MET A 14 -4.33 -12.77 25.26
N LEU A 15 -5.23 -13.69 24.89
CA LEU A 15 -5.25 -14.30 23.55
C LEU A 15 -5.60 -13.26 22.47
N ALA A 16 -6.57 -12.38 22.72
CA ALA A 16 -6.95 -11.34 21.79
C ALA A 16 -5.81 -10.35 21.53
N VAL A 17 -5.09 -9.93 22.58
CA VAL A 17 -3.91 -9.06 22.46
C VAL A 17 -2.78 -9.77 21.73
N GLY A 18 -2.51 -11.03 22.07
CA GLY A 18 -1.51 -11.85 21.38
C GLY A 18 -1.82 -11.99 19.89
N TYR A 19 -3.07 -12.27 19.53
CA TYR A 19 -3.53 -12.33 18.16
C TYR A 19 -3.34 -10.99 17.43
N ALA A 20 -3.77 -9.87 18.04
CA ALA A 20 -3.64 -8.55 17.44
C ALA A 20 -2.17 -8.17 17.19
N LEU A 21 -1.28 -8.49 18.14
CA LEU A 21 0.16 -8.29 17.99
C LEU A 21 0.71 -9.13 16.84
N VAL A 22 0.39 -10.42 16.78
CA VAL A 22 0.87 -11.29 15.69
C VAL A 22 0.34 -10.81 14.34
N ALA A 23 -0.96 -10.52 14.24
CA ALA A 23 -1.60 -10.07 13.00
C ALA A 23 -1.02 -8.75 12.47
N THR A 24 -0.54 -7.88 13.36
CA THR A 24 0.03 -6.57 12.97
C THR A 24 1.54 -6.61 12.74
N ILE A 25 2.27 -7.42 13.53
CA ILE A 25 3.73 -7.51 13.47
C ILE A 25 4.18 -8.47 12.38
N MET A 26 3.53 -9.64 12.22
CA MET A 26 3.95 -10.69 11.29
C MET A 26 4.11 -10.20 9.84
N PRO A 27 3.20 -9.39 9.26
CA PRO A 27 3.37 -8.87 7.90
C PRO A 27 4.56 -7.91 7.75
N GLN A 28 5.10 -7.38 8.85
CA GLN A 28 6.20 -6.41 8.86
C GLN A 28 7.47 -6.97 9.50
N ALA A 29 7.49 -8.25 9.89
CA ALA A 29 8.57 -8.86 10.67
C ALA A 29 9.93 -8.75 9.97
N ASP A 30 10.00 -9.11 8.68
CA ASP A 30 11.23 -9.01 7.89
C ASP A 30 11.76 -7.59 7.80
N ARG A 31 10.85 -6.60 7.72
CA ARG A 31 11.22 -5.19 7.69
C ARG A 31 11.75 -4.70 9.04
N ILE A 32 11.10 -5.11 10.13
CA ILE A 32 11.56 -4.80 11.49
C ILE A 32 12.97 -5.37 11.68
N VAL A 33 13.19 -6.62 11.29
CA VAL A 33 14.50 -7.27 11.34
C VAL A 33 15.52 -6.54 10.46
N ALA A 34 15.14 -6.13 9.24
CA ALA A 34 16.02 -5.37 8.35
C ALA A 34 16.45 -4.03 8.99
N VAL A 35 15.51 -3.28 9.58
CA VAL A 35 15.81 -2.02 10.29
C VAL A 35 16.70 -2.25 11.51
N LEU A 36 16.41 -3.27 12.32
CA LEU A 36 17.22 -3.64 13.49
C LEU A 36 18.65 -4.05 13.09
N ARG A 37 18.82 -4.64 11.91
CA ARG A 37 20.13 -4.96 11.32
C ARG A 37 20.81 -3.77 10.65
N GLY A 38 20.24 -2.56 10.75
CA GLY A 38 20.78 -1.35 10.13
C GLY A 38 20.62 -1.30 8.60
N GLN A 39 19.81 -2.18 8.02
CA GLN A 39 19.50 -2.14 6.59
C GLN A 39 18.45 -1.06 6.33
N ALA A 40 18.63 -0.28 5.26
CA ALA A 40 17.65 0.70 4.84
C ALA A 40 16.32 -0.02 4.56
N ALA A 41 15.27 0.32 5.31
CA ALA A 41 13.94 -0.20 5.04
C ALA A 41 13.54 0.18 3.62
N GLY A 42 13.28 -0.82 2.77
CA GLY A 42 12.86 -0.60 1.38
C GLY A 42 11.70 0.41 1.27
N PRO A 43 11.61 1.14 0.13
CA PRO A 43 10.63 2.20 -0.04
C PRO A 43 9.21 1.69 0.23
N ARG A 44 8.53 2.33 1.19
CA ARG A 44 7.18 1.94 1.69
C ARG A 44 6.07 2.22 0.69
N PHE A 45 6.35 3.11 -0.26
CA PHE A 45 5.44 3.58 -1.30
C PHE A 45 6.21 3.54 -2.60
N GLU A 46 5.53 3.13 -3.68
CA GLU A 46 5.92 3.54 -5.02
C GLU A 46 6.15 5.06 -4.95
N PRO A 47 7.40 5.54 -5.11
CA PRO A 47 7.72 6.89 -4.67
C PRO A 47 6.89 7.86 -5.50
N LEU A 48 6.29 8.89 -4.89
CA LEU A 48 5.53 9.92 -5.63
C LEU A 48 6.30 10.47 -6.84
N SER A 49 7.63 10.38 -6.80
CA SER A 49 8.50 10.67 -7.94
C SER A 49 8.25 9.80 -9.18
N THR A 50 7.88 8.53 -9.08
CA THR A 50 7.49 7.70 -10.23
C THR A 50 6.16 8.16 -10.81
N LEU A 51 5.19 8.48 -9.95
CA LEU A 51 3.88 9.00 -10.35
C LEU A 51 4.00 10.37 -11.04
N VAL A 52 4.78 11.28 -10.46
CA VAL A 52 5.08 12.61 -11.05
C VAL A 52 5.87 12.47 -12.35
N ARG A 53 6.83 11.53 -12.44
CA ARG A 53 7.56 11.26 -13.69
C ARG A 53 6.65 10.68 -14.77
N ALA A 54 5.71 9.80 -14.40
CA ALA A 54 4.72 9.24 -15.31
C ALA A 54 3.78 10.34 -15.84
N GLU A 55 3.23 11.17 -14.94
CA GLU A 55 2.34 12.28 -15.31
C GLU A 55 3.04 13.29 -16.23
N ARG A 56 4.28 13.68 -15.90
CA ARG A 56 5.09 14.58 -16.73
C ARG A 56 5.31 13.98 -18.12
N ARG A 57 5.57 12.68 -18.23
CA ARG A 57 5.76 12.00 -19.52
C ARG A 57 4.47 11.95 -20.34
N ILE A 58 3.32 11.73 -19.70
CA ILE A 58 2.00 11.76 -20.35
C ILE A 58 1.68 13.17 -20.86
N ALA A 59 1.89 14.19 -20.03
CA ALA A 59 1.69 15.58 -20.42
C ALA A 59 2.57 15.98 -21.62
N VAL A 60 3.86 15.62 -21.61
CA VAL A 60 4.77 15.88 -22.74
C VAL A 60 4.33 15.16 -24.01
N ARG A 61 3.92 13.89 -23.91
CA ARG A 61 3.39 13.13 -25.06
C ARG A 61 2.12 13.76 -25.60
N ARG A 62 1.22 14.21 -24.74
CA ARG A 62 -0.02 14.91 -25.13
C ARG A 62 0.27 16.22 -25.84
N TRP A 63 1.24 16.99 -25.35
CA TRP A 63 1.69 18.22 -26.01
C TRP A 63 2.33 17.95 -27.38
N ALA A 64 3.21 16.95 -27.46
CA ALA A 64 3.85 16.57 -28.71
C ALA A 64 2.85 16.01 -29.75
N ALA A 65 1.86 15.22 -29.29
CA ALA A 65 0.79 14.72 -30.14
C ALA A 65 -0.20 15.83 -30.53
N GLY A 66 -0.54 16.74 -29.62
CA GLY A 66 -1.39 17.90 -29.93
C GLY A 66 -0.77 18.87 -30.94
N ALA A 67 0.57 18.95 -30.99
CA ALA A 67 1.28 19.72 -32.00
C ALA A 67 1.31 19.06 -33.39
N THR A 68 1.00 17.76 -33.51
CA THR A 68 1.09 16.99 -34.77
C THR A 68 -0.25 16.39 -35.23
N MET A 69 -1.24 16.28 -34.36
CA MET A 69 -2.46 15.51 -34.60
C MET A 69 -3.68 16.44 -34.67
N ALA A 70 -4.00 16.87 -35.90
CA ALA A 70 -5.33 17.39 -36.20
C ALA A 70 -6.40 16.36 -35.80
N PRO A 71 -7.56 16.76 -35.27
CA PRO A 71 -8.50 15.82 -34.67
C PRO A 71 -9.26 15.02 -35.74
N SER A 72 -8.86 13.77 -35.97
CA SER A 72 -9.71 12.81 -36.68
C SER A 72 -10.71 12.21 -35.70
N TYR A 73 -11.88 12.86 -35.55
CA TYR A 73 -13.04 12.29 -34.88
C TYR A 73 -13.46 11.01 -35.60
N ARG A 74 -13.09 9.83 -35.08
CA ARG A 74 -13.73 8.57 -35.48
C ARG A 74 -14.89 8.31 -34.53
N LEU A 75 -16.07 8.74 -34.96
CA LEU A 75 -17.37 8.31 -34.44
C LEU A 75 -17.42 6.78 -34.53
N ARG A 76 -17.45 6.06 -33.39
CA ARG A 76 -17.86 4.66 -33.38
C ARG A 76 -19.38 4.65 -33.33
N GLU A 77 -20.00 4.34 -34.46
CA GLU A 77 -21.42 3.97 -34.50
C GLU A 77 -21.61 2.67 -33.71
N ALA A 78 -22.65 2.67 -32.89
CA ALA A 78 -23.09 1.53 -32.10
C ALA A 78 -23.70 0.45 -33.01
N ALA A 79 -23.40 -0.82 -32.71
CA ALA A 79 -24.15 -1.99 -33.15
C ALA A 79 -24.24 -2.97 -31.98
#